data_AF-A0A552DFU6-F1
#
_entry.id   AF-A0A552DFU6-F1
#
_cell.length_a   1.000
_cell.length_b   1.000
_cell.length_c   1.000
_cell.angle_alpha   90.00
_cell.angle_beta   90.00
_cell.angle_gamma   90.00
#
_symmetry.space_group_name_H-M   'P 1'
#
loop_
_entity.id
_entity.type
_entity.pdbx_description
1 polymer ?
#
loop_
_entity_poly.entity_id
_entity_poly.type
_entity_poly.pdbx_seq_one_letter_code
_entity_poly.pdbx_strand_id
1 'polypeptide(L)' 'MAELSEQTGVAQSTIRSLIRGRLKRLDSISTGKLAQFFQCKLDELYVMKWE' A
#
# COMPACT_ATOMS: atom_id res chain seq x y z
N MET A 1 -0.49 6.92 -8.63
CA MET A 1 0.80 6.25 -8.25
C MET A 1 1.84 7.24 -7.76
N ALA A 2 2.16 8.30 -8.51
CA ALA A 2 3.12 9.31 -8.07
C ALA A 2 2.65 10.04 -6.79
N GLU A 3 1.42 10.54 -6.81
CA GLU A 3 0.77 11.20 -5.66
C GLU A 3 0.71 10.31 -4.41
N LEU A 4 0.34 9.04 -4.59
CA LEU A 4 0.28 8.06 -3.51
C LEU A 4 1.66 7.80 -2.88
N SER A 5 2.72 7.76 -3.68
CA SER A 5 4.09 7.60 -3.21
C SER A 5 4.58 8.83 -2.45
N GLU A 6 4.20 10.02 -2.92
CA GLU A 6 4.54 11.30 -2.30
C GLU A 6 3.81 11.48 -0.96
N GLN A 7 2.52 11.18 -0.90
CA GLN A 7 1.71 11.32 0.32
C GLN A 7 2.04 10.28 1.40
N THR A 8 2.41 9.07 1.00
CA THR A 8 2.69 7.97 1.94
C THR A 8 4.19 7.81 2.24
N GLY A 9 5.05 8.36 1.39
CA GLY A 9 6.49 8.11 1.42
C GLY A 9 6.86 6.64 1.14
N VAL A 10 5.96 5.86 0.57
CA VAL A 10 6.20 4.46 0.16
C VAL A 10 6.67 4.45 -1.28
N ALA A 11 7.67 3.62 -1.59
CA ALA A 11 8.20 3.51 -2.94
C ALA A 11 7.12 3.12 -3.96
N GLN A 12 7.11 3.78 -5.12
CA GLN A 12 6.17 3.46 -6.21
C GLN A 12 6.22 1.98 -6.64
N SER A 13 7.40 1.34 -6.57
CA SER A 13 7.57 -0.09 -6.87
C SER A 13 6.80 -0.98 -5.89
N THR A 14 6.80 -0.62 -4.61
CA THR A 14 6.04 -1.32 -3.55
C THR A 14 4.55 -1.14 -3.75
N ILE A 15 4.09 0.10 -3.96
CA ILE A 15 2.66 0.41 -4.23
C ILE A 15 2.19 -0.33 -5.48
N ARG A 16 2.97 -0.32 -6.56
CA ARG A 16 2.65 -1.03 -7.81
C ARG A 16 2.56 -2.55 -7.61
N SER A 17 3.42 -3.11 -6.78
CA SER A 17 3.41 -4.55 -6.49
C SER A 17 2.21 -4.95 -5.64
N LEU A 18 1.83 -4.10 -4.67
CA LEU A 18 0.65 -4.27 -3.84
C LEU A 18 -0.63 -4.24 -4.69
N ILE A 19 -0.81 -3.21 -5.50
CA ILE A 19 -1.98 -3.03 -6.38
C ILE A 19 -2.14 -4.20 -7.36
N ARG A 20 -1.02 -4.71 -7.90
CA ARG A 20 -1.03 -5.85 -8.82
C ARG A 20 -1.20 -7.20 -8.12
N GLY A 21 -1.40 -7.23 -6.79
CA GLY A 21 -1.50 -8.47 -6.01
C GLY A 21 -0.22 -9.32 -6.02
N ARG A 22 0.93 -8.74 -6.43
CA ARG A 22 2.22 -9.45 -6.52
C ARG A 22 3.01 -9.37 -5.23
N LEU A 23 2.63 -8.45 -4.32
CA LEU A 23 3.30 -8.30 -3.05
C LEU A 23 2.70 -9.26 -2.02
N LYS A 24 3.43 -10.34 -1.71
CA LYS A 24 3.00 -11.32 -0.70
C LYS A 24 3.09 -10.78 0.74
N ARG A 25 3.95 -9.79 0.98
CA ARG A 25 4.19 -9.20 2.31
C ARG A 25 4.79 -7.81 2.16
N LEU A 26 4.15 -6.78 2.70
CA LEU A 26 4.78 -5.47 2.90
C LEU A 26 5.64 -5.51 4.17
N ASP A 27 6.68 -4.68 4.21
CA ASP A 27 7.35 -4.37 5.48
C ASP A 27 6.37 -3.62 6.42
N SER A 28 6.56 -3.77 7.73
CA SER A 28 5.64 -3.23 8.74
C SER A 28 5.49 -1.71 8.66
N ILE A 29 6.55 -0.99 8.28
CA ILE A 29 6.55 0.47 8.17
C ILE A 29 5.68 0.91 7.00
N SER A 30 5.93 0.36 5.80
CA SER A 30 5.17 0.68 4.60
C SER A 30 3.71 0.22 4.72
N THR A 31 3.44 -0.91 5.40
CA THR A 31 2.06 -1.34 5.67
C THR A 31 1.33 -0.34 6.55
N GLY A 32 1.95 0.13 7.63
CA GLY A 32 1.36 1.11 8.53
C GLY A 32 1.08 2.45 7.85
N LYS A 33 2.02 2.93 7.02
CA LYS A 33 1.86 4.17 6.23
C LYS A 33 0.68 4.10 5.27
N LEU A 34 0.54 2.99 4.55
CA LEU A 34 -0.59 2.80 3.64
C LEU A 34 -1.90 2.65 4.42
N ALA A 35 -1.91 1.90 5.52
CA ALA A 35 -3.14 1.67 6.29
C ALA A 35 -3.68 2.96 6.90
N GLN A 36 -2.78 3.80 7.40
CA GLN A 36 -3.12 5.12 7.89
C GLN A 36 -3.66 6.02 6.77
N PHE A 37 -3.04 5.99 5.59
CA PHE A 37 -3.48 6.79 4.44
C PHE A 37 -4.86 6.39 3.94
N PHE A 38 -5.13 5.09 3.78
CA PHE A 38 -6.42 4.56 3.33
C PHE A 38 -7.46 4.48 4.45
N GLN A 39 -7.08 4.81 5.69
CA GLN A 39 -7.92 4.67 6.88
C GLN A 39 -8.57 3.28 6.98
N CYS A 40 -7.79 2.24 6.66
CA CYS A 40 -8.23 0.85 6.64
C CYS A 40 -7.39 -0.01 7.57
N LYS A 41 -7.90 -1.19 7.89
CA LYS A 41 -7.14 -2.20 8.65
C LYS A 41 -6.08 -2.85 7.76
N LEU A 42 -5.01 -3.36 8.38
CA LEU A 42 -3.92 -4.02 7.64
C LEU A 42 -4.45 -5.17 6.75
N ASP A 43 -5.40 -5.96 7.26
CA ASP A 43 -6.00 -7.07 6.51
C ASP A 43 -6.81 -6.59 5.30
N GLU A 44 -7.48 -5.44 5.43
CA GLU A 44 -8.27 -4.83 4.35
C GLU A 44 -7.37 -4.35 3.22
N LEU A 45 -6.17 -3.88 3.56
CA LEU A 45 -5.16 -3.40 2.62
C LEU A 45 -4.71 -4.47 1.61
N TYR A 46 -4.67 -5.75 2.04
CA TYR A 46 -4.29 -6.88 1.18
C TYR A 46 -5.43 -7.39 0.29
N VAL A 47 -6.68 -7.06 0.60
CA VAL A 47 -7.87 -7.50 -0.14
C VAL A 47 -8.60 -6.37 -0.87
N MET A 48 -8.16 -5.12 -0.68
CA MET A 48 -8.67 -3.96 -1.39
C MET A 48 -8.62 -4.19 -2.89
N LYS A 49 -9.73 -3.93 -3.57
CA LYS A 49 -9.77 -3.82 -5.01
C LYS A 49 -9.28 -2.43 -5.39
N TRP A 50 -8.07 -2.39 -5.92
CA TRP A 50 -7.42 -1.18 -6.39
C TRP A 50 -7.91 -0.89 -7.83
N GLU A 51 -9.06 -0.22 -7.95
CA GLU A 51 -9.61 0.27 -9.23
C GLU A 51 -8.94 1.57 -9.68
#